data_AF-A0A962JIS5-F1
#
_entry.id   AF-A0A962JIS5-F1
#
_cell.length_a   1.000
_cell.length_b   1.000
_cell.length_c   1.000
_cell.angle_alpha   90.00
_cell.angle_beta   90.00
_cell.angle_gamma   90.00
#
_symmetry.space_group_name_H-M   'P 1'
#
loop_
_entity.id
_entity.type
_entity.pdbx_description
1 polymer ?
#
loop_
_entity_poly.entity_id
_entity_poly.type
_entity_poly.pdbx_seq_one_letter_code
_entity_poly.pdbx_strand_id
1 'polypeptide(L)'
;MMKKLLAVALLASSSVVMADQDVGCGLGTMVWAGQSGLIPKILAATTNGTSGNQTFGITTGTLGCESDGVISSRARLGMFMGTNSERLARDMSVGQGESLDVLANLLNIKAEDKTTFFEVS
;
A
#
# COMPACT_ATOMS: atom_id res chain seq x y z
N MET A 1 -39.68 9.32 -27.16
CA MET A 1 -39.64 9.71 -25.74
C MET A 1 -38.85 8.63 -25.00
N MET A 2 -37.56 8.85 -24.74
CA MET A 2 -36.67 7.82 -24.20
C MET A 2 -36.63 7.91 -22.67
N LYS A 3 -37.22 6.94 -21.98
CA LYS A 3 -36.90 6.63 -20.58
C LYS A 3 -35.89 5.49 -20.60
N LYS A 4 -34.61 5.82 -20.77
CA LYS A 4 -33.52 4.86 -20.55
C LYS A 4 -33.24 4.79 -19.06
N LEU A 5 -33.91 3.86 -18.39
CA LEU A 5 -33.43 3.33 -17.11
C LEU A 5 -32.20 2.48 -17.41
N LEU A 6 -31.01 3.05 -17.21
CA LEU A 6 -29.78 2.28 -17.10
C LEU A 6 -29.36 2.35 -15.64
N ALA A 7 -30.01 1.51 -14.83
CA ALA A 7 -29.45 1.10 -13.55
C ALA A 7 -28.23 0.24 -13.88
N VAL A 8 -27.05 0.86 -13.95
CA VAL A 8 -25.79 0.14 -13.97
C VAL A 8 -25.58 -0.36 -12.54
N ALA A 9 -26.13 -1.54 -12.26
CA ALA A 9 -25.63 -2.37 -11.18
C ALA A 9 -24.20 -2.76 -11.58
N LEU A 10 -23.22 -1.99 -11.11
CA LEU A 10 -21.83 -2.41 -11.12
C LEU A 10 -21.76 -3.66 -10.26
N LEU A 11 -21.72 -4.81 -10.95
CA LEU A 11 -21.16 -6.04 -10.41
C LEU A 11 -19.76 -5.66 -9.90
N ALA A 12 -19.64 -5.47 -8.59
CA ALA A 12 -18.36 -5.40 -7.91
C ALA A 12 -17.73 -6.79 -8.03
N SER A 13 -17.11 -7.06 -9.17
CA SER A 13 -16.06 -8.05 -9.24
C SER A 13 -15.00 -7.60 -8.25
N SER A 14 -14.86 -8.32 -7.15
CA SER A 14 -13.82 -8.14 -6.14
C SER A 14 -12.44 -8.49 -6.73
N SER A 15 -12.07 -7.87 -7.84
CA SER A 15 -10.66 -7.67 -8.13
C SER A 15 -10.16 -6.80 -6.99
N VAL A 16 -9.34 -7.40 -6.12
CA VAL A 16 -8.56 -6.68 -5.11
C VAL A 16 -7.65 -5.70 -5.85
N VAL A 17 -8.18 -4.54 -6.22
CA VAL A 17 -7.37 -3.44 -6.73
C VAL A 17 -6.62 -2.90 -5.52
N MET A 18 -5.40 -3.41 -5.36
CA MET A 18 -4.46 -2.90 -4.38
C MET A 18 -4.20 -1.42 -4.66
N ALA A 19 -4.02 -0.64 -3.60
CA ALA A 19 -3.63 0.76 -3.69
C ALA A 19 -2.38 0.91 -4.58
N ASP A 20 -2.42 1.83 -5.55
CA ASP A 20 -1.21 2.22 -6.29
C ASP A 20 -0.26 2.95 -5.34
N GLN A 21 1.04 2.78 -5.53
CA GLN A 21 2.03 3.32 -4.61
C GLN A 21 2.04 4.86 -4.55
N ASP A 22 1.71 5.53 -5.67
CA ASP A 22 1.73 6.98 -5.74
C ASP A 22 0.32 7.58 -5.57
N VAL A 23 -0.69 6.88 -6.09
CA VAL A 23 -2.08 7.38 -6.16
C VAL A 23 -2.94 6.94 -4.96
N GLY A 24 -2.57 5.84 -4.29
CA GLY A 24 -3.32 5.24 -3.19
C GLY A 24 -4.50 4.37 -3.65
N CYS A 25 -5.42 4.09 -2.73
CA CYS A 25 -6.68 3.40 -3.02
C CYS A 25 -7.77 4.39 -3.49
N GLY A 26 -8.86 3.89 -4.09
CA GLY A 26 -10.00 4.71 -4.51
C GLY A 26 -10.40 4.54 -5.97
N LEU A 27 -11.48 5.22 -6.37
CA LEU A 27 -12.05 5.11 -7.71
C LEU A 27 -11.10 5.56 -8.82
N GLY A 28 -10.28 6.58 -8.58
CA GLY A 28 -9.26 7.01 -9.53
C GLY A 28 -8.28 5.88 -9.83
N THR A 29 -7.82 5.17 -8.82
CA THR A 29 -6.96 4.00 -9.00
C THR A 29 -7.62 2.91 -9.84
N MET A 30 -8.92 2.68 -9.64
CA MET A 30 -9.68 1.68 -10.41
C MET A 30 -9.96 2.11 -11.87
N VAL A 31 -10.38 3.36 -12.08
CA VAL A 31 -10.72 3.89 -13.42
C VAL A 31 -9.50 3.97 -14.32
N TRP A 32 -8.34 4.31 -13.75
CA TRP A 32 -7.09 4.48 -14.47
C TRP A 32 -6.18 3.25 -14.40
N ALA A 33 -6.69 2.11 -13.91
CA ALA A 33 -5.94 0.87 -13.81
C ALA A 33 -5.40 0.43 -15.18
N GLY A 34 -4.14 -0.03 -15.19
CA GLY A 34 -3.44 -0.44 -16.41
C GLY A 34 -2.89 0.71 -17.27
N GLN A 35 -3.16 1.96 -16.92
CA GLN A 35 -2.56 3.12 -17.57
C GLN A 35 -1.24 3.51 -16.89
N SER A 36 -0.25 3.92 -17.68
CA SER A 36 1.09 4.28 -17.19
C SER A 36 1.50 5.68 -17.60
N GLY A 37 2.34 6.33 -16.80
CA GLY A 37 2.90 7.64 -17.08
C GLY A 37 2.32 8.75 -16.21
N LEU A 38 2.94 9.93 -16.31
CA LEU A 38 2.65 11.08 -15.44
C LEU A 38 1.19 11.53 -15.55
N ILE A 39 0.65 11.62 -16.76
CA ILE A 39 -0.70 12.15 -16.97
C ILE A 39 -1.77 11.22 -16.35
N PRO A 40 -1.80 9.89 -16.64
CA PRO A 40 -2.74 9.00 -15.96
C PRO A 40 -2.60 9.01 -14.44
N LYS A 41 -1.37 9.06 -13.90
CA LYS A 41 -1.18 9.13 -12.43
C LYS A 41 -1.79 10.39 -11.82
N ILE A 42 -1.59 11.55 -12.45
CA ILE A 42 -2.19 12.82 -11.98
C ILE A 42 -3.71 12.76 -12.06
N LEU A 43 -4.27 12.23 -13.15
CA LEU A 43 -5.72 12.11 -13.31
C LEU A 43 -6.32 11.12 -12.32
N ALA A 44 -5.65 10.01 -12.04
CA ALA A 44 -6.05 9.05 -11.03
C ALA A 44 -6.05 9.67 -9.62
N ALA A 45 -4.98 10.39 -9.26
CA ALA A 45 -4.90 11.11 -7.99
C ALA A 45 -5.98 12.21 -7.86
N THR A 46 -6.22 12.97 -8.93
CA THR A 46 -7.27 13.99 -8.97
C THR A 46 -8.66 13.37 -8.81
N THR A 47 -8.89 12.21 -9.45
CA THR A 47 -10.15 11.47 -9.34
C THR A 47 -10.35 10.92 -7.92
N ASN A 48 -9.30 10.45 -7.25
CA ASN A 48 -9.35 10.02 -5.85
C ASN A 48 -9.70 11.18 -4.89
N GLY A 49 -9.15 12.37 -5.14
CA GLY A 49 -9.42 13.56 -4.33
C GLY A 49 -10.78 14.21 -4.61
N THR A 50 -11.36 13.99 -5.79
CA THR A 50 -12.65 14.59 -6.16
C THR A 50 -13.79 14.00 -5.34
N SER A 51 -14.63 14.87 -4.78
CA SER A 51 -15.79 14.51 -3.97
C SER A 51 -15.47 13.63 -2.74
N GLY A 52 -14.22 13.67 -2.25
CA GLY A 52 -13.80 12.90 -1.06
C GLY A 52 -13.90 11.38 -1.24
N ASN A 53 -13.81 10.90 -2.48
CA ASN A 53 -14.11 9.51 -2.81
C ASN A 53 -13.12 8.52 -2.16
N GLN A 54 -11.84 8.88 -2.10
CA GLN A 54 -10.86 8.09 -1.36
C GLN A 54 -11.20 8.04 0.15
N THR A 55 -11.60 9.16 0.75
CA THR A 55 -12.04 9.20 2.16
C THR A 55 -13.27 8.34 2.39
N PHE A 56 -14.25 8.38 1.48
CA PHE A 56 -15.41 7.50 1.53
C PHE A 56 -14.99 6.03 1.44
N GLY A 57 -14.10 5.68 0.52
CA GLY A 57 -13.55 4.34 0.36
C GLY A 57 -12.88 3.83 1.65
N ILE A 58 -12.00 4.63 2.25
CA ILE A 58 -11.35 4.31 3.54
C ILE A 58 -12.39 4.14 4.65
N THR A 59 -13.37 5.06 4.73
CA THR A 59 -14.39 5.04 5.79
C THR A 59 -15.31 3.84 5.69
N THR A 60 -15.59 3.37 4.48
CA THR A 60 -16.57 2.30 4.22
C THR A 60 -15.93 0.95 3.89
N GLY A 61 -14.60 0.87 3.77
CA GLY A 61 -13.89 -0.33 3.32
C GLY A 61 -14.21 -0.70 1.87
N THR A 62 -14.41 0.29 0.99
CA THR A 62 -14.76 0.08 -0.43
C THR A 62 -13.70 0.66 -1.37
N LEU A 63 -13.88 0.47 -2.69
CA LEU A 63 -13.02 1.06 -3.72
C LEU A 63 -11.54 0.64 -3.63
N GLY A 64 -11.28 -0.57 -3.11
CA GLY A 64 -9.93 -1.07 -2.86
C GLY A 64 -9.22 -0.42 -1.67
N CYS A 65 -9.94 0.34 -0.84
CA CYS A 65 -9.45 0.86 0.43
C CYS A 65 -9.83 -0.07 1.57
N GLU A 66 -8.96 -0.16 2.57
CA GLU A 66 -9.21 -0.86 3.83
C GLU A 66 -9.40 0.19 4.94
N SER A 67 -10.36 -0.07 5.83
CA SER A 67 -10.66 0.78 6.99
C SER A 67 -9.80 0.44 8.21
N ASP A 68 -9.27 -0.78 8.22
CA ASP A 68 -8.41 -1.35 9.23
C ASP A 68 -6.99 -1.51 8.68
N GLY A 69 -6.00 -1.47 9.58
CA GLY A 69 -4.58 -1.59 9.21
C GLY A 69 -3.71 -0.49 9.80
N VAL A 70 -2.40 -0.69 9.69
CA VAL A 70 -1.39 0.25 10.20
C VAL A 70 -0.96 1.18 9.05
N ILE A 71 -1.00 2.49 9.28
CA ILE A 71 -0.42 3.45 8.33
C ILE A 71 1.09 3.19 8.27
N SER A 72 1.55 2.60 7.17
CA SER A 72 2.95 2.23 6.95
C SER A 72 3.58 3.08 5.85
N SER A 73 4.87 3.38 6.01
CA SER A 73 5.65 4.11 5.02
C SER A 73 6.78 3.24 4.51
N ARG A 74 6.67 2.75 3.28
CA ARG A 74 7.74 1.99 2.61
C ARG A 74 9.03 2.82 2.48
N ALA A 75 8.90 4.14 2.37
CA ALA A 75 10.03 5.05 2.31
C ALA A 75 10.90 4.97 3.58
N ARG A 76 10.29 4.77 4.75
CA ARG A 76 11.04 4.62 6.02
C ARG A 76 11.90 3.36 6.00
N LEU A 77 11.35 2.24 5.54
CA LEU A 77 12.09 0.98 5.42
C LEU A 77 13.26 1.10 4.44
N GLY A 78 12.99 1.61 3.24
CA GLY A 78 14.03 1.79 2.20
C GLY A 78 15.13 2.76 2.62
N MET A 79 14.77 3.87 3.29
CA MET A 79 15.74 4.82 3.84
C MET A 79 16.61 4.15 4.90
N PHE A 80 16.01 3.42 5.84
CA PHE A 80 16.76 2.72 6.88
C PHE A 80 17.75 1.71 6.29
N MET A 81 17.30 0.85 5.37
CA MET A 81 18.14 -0.14 4.70
C MET A 81 19.25 0.51 3.89
N GLY A 82 18.97 1.63 3.20
CA GLY A 82 19.96 2.37 2.43
C GLY A 82 21.04 2.99 3.32
N THR A 83 20.65 3.74 4.34
CA THR A 83 21.57 4.44 5.25
C THR A 83 22.37 3.49 6.15
N ASN A 84 21.84 2.31 6.44
CA ASN A 84 22.48 1.33 7.34
C ASN A 84 22.95 0.06 6.61
N SER A 85 23.00 0.05 5.28
CA SER A 85 23.26 -1.14 4.45
C SER A 85 24.43 -2.02 4.93
N GLU A 86 25.59 -1.43 5.21
CA GLU A 86 26.77 -2.18 5.67
C GLU A 86 26.60 -2.80 7.07
N ARG A 87 26.03 -2.02 8.02
CA ARG A 87 25.76 -2.51 9.38
C ARG A 87 24.69 -3.58 9.36
N LEU A 88 23.63 -3.34 8.59
CA LEU A 88 22.53 -4.26 8.41
C LEU A 88 23.01 -5.57 7.79
N ALA A 89 23.80 -5.54 6.72
CA ALA A 89 24.35 -6.74 6.10
C ALA A 89 25.22 -7.56 7.07
N ARG A 90 26.00 -6.88 7.93
CA ARG A 90 26.80 -7.54 8.96
C ARG A 90 25.91 -8.19 10.03
N ASP A 91 24.96 -7.46 10.57
CA ASP A 91 24.06 -7.94 11.62
C ASP A 91 23.17 -9.10 11.11
N MET A 92 22.73 -9.03 9.86
CA MET A 92 22.07 -10.13 9.14
C MET A 92 22.97 -11.36 9.05
N SER A 93 24.23 -11.20 8.60
CA SER A 93 25.17 -12.32 8.44
C SER A 93 25.45 -13.11 9.73
N VAL A 94 25.32 -12.47 10.90
CA VAL A 94 25.51 -13.12 12.21
C VAL A 94 24.18 -13.48 12.87
N GLY A 95 23.04 -13.14 12.27
CA GLY A 95 21.70 -13.37 12.81
C GLY A 95 21.37 -12.54 14.06
N GLN A 96 22.11 -11.46 14.33
CA GLN A 96 21.89 -10.61 15.49
C GLN A 96 22.48 -9.22 15.32
N GLY A 97 21.87 -8.22 15.93
CA GLY A 97 22.41 -6.86 16.01
C GLY A 97 21.33 -5.79 16.03
N GLU A 98 21.72 -4.56 16.39
CA GLU A 98 20.79 -3.45 16.54
C GLU A 98 20.09 -3.10 15.22
N SER A 99 20.83 -3.12 14.11
CA SER A 99 20.26 -2.74 12.82
C SER A 99 19.30 -3.80 12.27
N LEU A 100 19.56 -5.09 12.57
CA LEU A 100 18.65 -6.19 12.26
C LEU A 100 17.37 -6.15 13.12
N ASP A 101 17.48 -5.83 14.42
CA ASP A 101 16.29 -5.68 15.27
C ASP A 101 15.42 -4.50 14.82
N VAL A 102 16.04 -3.36 14.48
CA VAL A 102 15.32 -2.21 13.92
C VAL A 102 14.64 -2.59 12.60
N LEU A 103 15.30 -3.37 11.73
CA LEU A 103 14.67 -3.87 10.50
C LEU A 103 13.42 -4.71 10.81
N ALA A 104 13.52 -5.67 11.74
CA ALA A 104 12.39 -6.50 12.15
C ALA A 104 11.21 -5.66 12.68
N ASN A 105 11.51 -4.62 13.46
CA ASN A 105 10.50 -3.68 13.97
C ASN A 105 9.86 -2.86 12.84
N LEU A 106 10.64 -2.40 11.87
CA LEU A 106 10.13 -1.65 10.70
C LEU A 106 9.26 -2.51 9.78
N LEU A 107 9.56 -3.80 9.68
CA LEU A 107 8.75 -4.80 8.98
C LEU A 107 7.55 -5.27 9.80
N ASN A 108 7.42 -4.79 11.04
CA ASN A 108 6.36 -5.16 11.97
C ASN A 108 6.31 -6.69 12.23
N ILE A 109 7.48 -7.32 12.28
CA ILE A 109 7.65 -8.73 12.67
C ILE A 109 7.24 -8.88 14.13
N LYS A 110 6.36 -9.86 14.41
CA LYS A 110 5.91 -10.15 15.77
C LYS A 110 7.05 -10.68 16.61
N ALA A 111 6.99 -10.46 17.92
CA ALA A 111 8.02 -10.94 18.85
C ALA A 111 8.24 -12.46 18.76
N GLU A 112 7.16 -13.23 18.59
CA GLU A 112 7.21 -14.69 18.40
C GLU A 112 7.92 -15.14 17.11
N ASP A 113 7.93 -14.31 16.08
CA ASP A 113 8.49 -14.61 14.76
C ASP A 113 9.91 -14.04 14.58
N LYS A 114 10.38 -13.19 15.51
CA LYS A 114 11.69 -12.53 15.42
C LYS A 114 12.85 -13.53 15.35
N THR A 115 12.79 -14.61 16.14
CA THR A 115 13.84 -15.63 16.14
C THR A 115 13.96 -16.27 14.75
N THR A 116 12.85 -16.70 14.17
CA THR A 116 12.85 -17.28 12.81
C THR A 116 13.30 -16.25 11.78
N PHE A 117 12.86 -15.00 11.89
CA PHE A 117 13.32 -13.92 11.01
C PHE A 117 14.84 -13.73 11.07
N PHE A 118 15.43 -13.74 12.27
CA PHE A 118 16.87 -13.58 12.45
C PHE A 118 17.69 -14.78 11.96
N GLU A 119 17.14 -16.00 12.03
CA GLU A 119 17.81 -17.22 11.54
C GLU A 119 17.88 -17.30 10.00
N VAL A 120 16.92 -16.69 9.30
CA VAL A 120 16.83 -16.74 7.83
C VAL A 120 17.29 -15.46 7.13
N SER A 121 17.61 -14.42 7.90
CA SER A 121 18.18 -13.15 7.41
C SER A 121 19.67 -13.31 7.12
#